data_AF-A0A1A9RSD3-F1
#
_entry.id   AF-A0A1A9RSD3-F1
#
_cell.length_a   1.000
_cell.length_b   1.000
_cell.length_c   1.000
_cell.angle_alpha   90.00
_cell.angle_beta   90.00
_cell.angle_gamma   90.00
#
_symmetry.space_group_name_H-M   'P 1'
#
loop_
_entity.id
_entity.type
_entity.pdbx_description
1 polymer ?
#
loop_
_entity_poly.entity_id
_entity_poly.type
_entity_poly.pdbx_seq_one_letter_code
_entity_poly.pdbx_strand_id
1 'polypeptide(L)'
;MQSFSDLISRQRSVCIPRNEFKTKLSEITTAILNSGLSIQAQGDQIKLDGFPLAADAELTLPPGQYGNIENIRPKTLVQNLQYRADIRIHQGFIQAAGRTFADWSNRSYSEEDTRQIIAKLLQLPEAKQEGDTIRLIYRKP
;
A
#
# COMPACT_ATOMS: atom_id res chain seq x y z
N MET A 1 -11.84 -4.99 16.87
CA MET A 1 -10.59 -5.29 17.63
C MET A 1 -10.86 -5.73 19.06
N GLN A 2 -11.73 -5.04 19.81
CA GLN A 2 -12.02 -5.40 21.21
C GLN A 2 -12.59 -6.83 21.38
N SER A 3 -13.58 -7.22 20.56
CA SER A 3 -14.17 -8.57 20.61
C SER A 3 -13.18 -9.71 20.33
N PHE A 4 -12.13 -9.46 19.54
CA PHE A 4 -11.03 -10.42 19.32
C PHE A 4 -10.12 -10.50 20.56
N SER A 5 -9.74 -9.34 21.11
CA SER A 5 -8.95 -9.27 22.33
C SER A 5 -9.64 -9.98 23.51
N ASP A 6 -10.96 -9.81 23.64
CA ASP A 6 -11.77 -10.48 24.66
C ASP A 6 -11.80 -11.99 24.48
N LEU A 7 -11.91 -12.49 23.23
CA LEU A 7 -11.91 -13.92 22.93
C LEU A 7 -10.56 -14.57 23.25
N ILE A 8 -9.44 -13.92 22.90
CA ILE A 8 -8.09 -14.39 23.23
C ILE A 8 -7.86 -14.37 24.75
N SER A 9 -8.32 -13.32 25.44
CA SER A 9 -8.22 -13.21 26.90
C SER A 9 -9.01 -14.31 27.61
N ARG A 10 -10.21 -14.64 27.11
CA ARG A 10 -10.99 -15.77 27.64
C ARG A 10 -10.36 -17.12 27.33
N GLN A 11 -9.79 -17.34 26.15
CA GLN A 11 -9.09 -18.59 25.82
C GLN A 11 -7.88 -18.86 26.73
N ARG A 12 -7.17 -17.81 27.14
CA ARG A 12 -6.07 -17.90 28.12
C ARG A 12 -6.54 -18.19 29.54
N SER A 13 -7.77 -17.80 29.88
CA SER A 13 -8.33 -17.91 31.23
C SER A 13 -9.16 -19.18 31.42
N VAL A 14 -9.78 -19.67 30.35
CA VAL A 14 -10.66 -20.85 30.33
C VAL A 14 -10.42 -21.58 29.01
N CYS A 15 -10.29 -22.91 29.06
CA CYS A 15 -10.12 -23.72 27.86
C CYS A 15 -11.43 -23.71 27.03
N ILE A 16 -11.51 -22.82 26.04
CA ILE A 16 -12.67 -22.72 25.15
C ILE A 16 -12.65 -23.91 24.18
N PRO A 17 -13.76 -24.66 24.04
CA PRO A 17 -13.87 -25.71 23.04
C PRO A 17 -13.57 -25.19 21.63
N ARG A 18 -12.81 -25.96 20.85
CA ARG A 18 -12.35 -25.58 19.51
C ARG A 18 -13.47 -25.13 18.56
N ASN A 19 -14.63 -25.77 18.64
CA ASN A 19 -15.79 -25.43 17.81
C ASN A 19 -16.39 -24.08 18.19
N GLU A 20 -16.51 -23.80 19.49
CA GLU A 20 -17.00 -22.51 19.99
C GLU A 20 -16.03 -21.39 19.62
N PHE A 21 -14.73 -21.63 19.78
CA PHE A 21 -13.68 -20.68 19.39
C PHE A 21 -13.71 -20.38 17.88
N LYS A 22 -13.87 -21.42 17.03
CA LYS A 22 -13.98 -21.26 15.57
C LYS A 22 -15.21 -20.45 15.19
N THR A 23 -16.36 -20.72 15.80
CA THR A 23 -17.60 -19.97 15.55
C THR A 23 -17.45 -18.49 15.93
N LYS A 24 -16.90 -18.20 17.12
CA LYS A 24 -16.66 -16.83 17.57
C LYS A 24 -15.68 -16.07 16.68
N LEU A 25 -14.61 -16.74 16.23
CA LEU A 25 -13.69 -16.16 15.24
C LEU A 25 -14.37 -15.88 13.90
N SER A 26 -15.24 -16.79 13.44
CA SER A 26 -16.02 -16.59 12.21
C SER A 26 -16.91 -15.35 12.33
N GLU A 27 -17.68 -15.23 13.42
CA GLU A 27 -18.54 -14.07 13.70
C GLU A 27 -17.74 -12.76 13.72
N ILE A 28 -16.59 -12.74 14.40
CA ILE A 28 -15.71 -11.57 14.47
C ILE A 28 -15.19 -11.21 13.08
N THR A 29 -14.75 -12.19 12.29
CA THR A 29 -14.18 -11.93 10.97
C THR A 29 -15.25 -11.47 9.99
N THR A 30 -16.46 -12.07 10.02
CA THR A 30 -17.61 -11.60 9.24
C THR A 30 -18.00 -10.17 9.64
N ALA A 31 -18.00 -9.83 10.93
CA ALA A 31 -18.28 -8.46 11.38
C ALA A 31 -17.23 -7.45 10.88
N ILE A 32 -15.94 -7.82 10.87
CA ILE A 32 -14.86 -6.99 10.32
C ILE A 32 -15.07 -6.77 8.82
N LEU A 33 -15.34 -7.83 8.05
CA LEU A 33 -15.59 -7.70 6.61
C LEU A 33 -16.86 -6.90 6.30
N ASN A 34 -17.90 -7.02 7.13
CA ASN A 34 -19.13 -6.22 7.01
C ASN A 34 -18.93 -4.76 7.41
N SER A 35 -17.89 -4.45 8.18
CA SER A 35 -17.54 -3.07 8.57
C SER A 35 -16.54 -2.43 7.61
N GLY A 36 -15.96 -3.22 6.69
CA GLY A 36 -14.84 -2.81 5.85
C GLY A 36 -13.50 -2.81 6.60
N LEU A 37 -12.43 -2.81 5.82
CA LEU A 37 -11.05 -2.77 6.31
C LEU A 37 -10.29 -1.72 5.50
N SER A 38 -9.54 -0.86 6.18
CA SER A 38 -8.58 0.05 5.53
C SER A 38 -7.24 -0.06 6.24
N ILE A 39 -6.18 -0.22 5.44
CA ILE A 39 -4.80 -0.25 5.89
C ILE A 39 -4.07 0.85 5.13
N GLN A 40 -3.38 1.72 5.86
CA GLN A 40 -2.65 2.85 5.31
C GLN A 40 -1.19 2.78 5.74
N ALA A 41 -0.29 2.96 4.79
CA ALA A 41 1.12 3.27 5.01
C ALA A 41 1.35 4.69 4.50
N GLN A 42 1.66 5.62 5.40
CA GLN A 42 1.79 7.04 5.10
C GLN A 42 3.05 7.60 5.76
N GLY A 43 3.73 8.49 5.04
CA GLY A 43 4.88 9.24 5.58
C GLY A 43 6.25 8.58 5.38
N ASP A 44 6.33 7.49 4.61
CA ASP A 44 7.61 6.90 4.23
C ASP A 44 8.32 7.81 3.21
N GLN A 45 9.47 8.34 3.61
CA GLN A 45 10.27 9.27 2.81
C GLN A 45 11.75 8.87 2.82
N ILE A 46 12.30 8.69 1.63
CA ILE A 46 13.74 8.51 1.40
C ILE A 46 14.29 9.84 0.89
N LYS A 47 15.48 10.24 1.36
CA LYS A 47 16.17 11.44 0.86
C LYS A 47 17.52 11.05 0.28
N LEU A 48 17.86 11.63 -0.87
CA LEU A 48 19.16 11.52 -1.51
C LEU A 48 19.63 12.92 -1.91
N ASP A 49 20.80 13.32 -1.44
CA ASP A 49 21.33 14.70 -1.58
C ASP A 49 20.32 15.79 -1.19
N GLY A 50 19.55 15.54 -0.13
CA GLY A 50 18.51 16.46 0.35
C GLY A 50 17.21 16.45 -0.47
N PHE A 51 17.18 15.79 -1.63
CA PHE A 51 15.98 15.65 -2.44
C PHE A 51 15.11 14.48 -1.99
N PRO A 52 13.77 14.64 -1.95
CA PRO A 52 12.89 13.61 -1.44
C PRO A 52 12.31 12.66 -2.50
N LEU A 53 12.12 11.42 -2.07
CA LEU A 53 11.23 10.41 -2.64
C LEU A 53 10.24 10.02 -1.54
N ALA A 54 8.94 10.16 -1.77
CA ALA A 54 7.90 9.74 -0.84
C ALA A 54 6.98 8.70 -1.47
N ALA A 55 6.49 7.76 -0.67
CA ALA A 55 5.53 6.76 -1.12
C ALA A 55 4.45 6.58 -0.04
N ASP A 56 3.20 6.79 -0.44
CA ASP A 56 2.04 6.46 0.38
C ASP A 56 1.29 5.29 -0.28
N ALA A 57 0.83 4.34 0.52
CA ALA A 57 0.03 3.22 0.06
C ALA A 57 -1.23 3.06 0.92
N GLU A 58 -2.34 2.78 0.29
CA GLU A 58 -3.62 2.53 0.93
C GLU A 58 -4.26 1.30 0.30
N LEU A 59 -4.71 0.39 1.16
CA LEU A 59 -5.44 -0.80 0.80
C LEU A 59 -6.78 -0.77 1.52
N THR A 60 -7.86 -0.72 0.75
CA THR A 60 -9.20 -0.63 1.30
C THR A 60 -10.06 -1.76 0.75
N LEU A 61 -10.65 -2.54 1.66
CA LEU A 61 -11.74 -3.45 1.37
C LEU A 61 -13.03 -2.78 1.88
N PRO A 62 -13.93 -2.34 0.99
CA PRO A 62 -15.15 -1.67 1.41
C PRO A 62 -16.09 -2.64 2.17
N PRO A 63 -17.00 -2.10 3.01
CA PRO A 63 -18.02 -2.88 3.70
C PRO A 63 -18.84 -3.74 2.72
N GLY A 64 -18.99 -5.03 3.02
CA GLY A 64 -19.86 -5.93 2.28
C GLY A 64 -21.02 -6.47 3.12
N GLN A 65 -21.96 -7.17 2.48
CA GLN A 65 -22.96 -7.96 3.19
C GLN A 65 -22.59 -9.44 3.09
N TYR A 66 -21.81 -9.91 4.06
CA TYR A 66 -21.39 -11.30 4.16
C TYR A 66 -22.17 -11.99 5.28
N GLY A 67 -22.82 -13.12 4.95
CA GLY A 67 -23.61 -13.90 5.92
C GLY A 67 -22.75 -14.80 6.82
N ASN A 68 -21.79 -15.54 6.25
CA ASN A 68 -20.84 -16.38 6.98
C ASN A 68 -19.53 -16.47 6.17
N ILE A 69 -18.38 -16.41 6.86
CA ILE A 69 -17.05 -16.47 6.22
C ILE A 69 -16.82 -17.73 5.39
N GLU A 70 -17.44 -18.85 5.77
CA GLU A 70 -17.32 -20.12 5.05
C GLU A 70 -17.94 -20.07 3.63
N ASN A 71 -18.83 -19.10 3.38
CA ASN A 71 -19.44 -18.88 2.06
C ASN A 71 -18.79 -17.73 1.27
N ILE A 72 -17.78 -17.06 1.83
CA ILE A 72 -17.09 -15.96 1.15
C ILE A 72 -16.10 -16.54 0.15
N ARG A 73 -16.33 -16.29 -1.13
CA ARG A 73 -15.40 -16.67 -2.18
C ARG A 73 -14.19 -15.73 -2.14
N PRO A 74 -12.95 -16.22 -2.02
CA PRO A 74 -11.75 -15.38 -1.99
C PRO A 74 -11.64 -14.45 -3.20
N LYS A 75 -12.11 -14.90 -4.38
CA LYS A 75 -12.15 -14.08 -5.60
C LYS A 75 -13.01 -12.81 -5.43
N THR A 76 -14.11 -12.89 -4.69
CA THR A 76 -15.01 -11.74 -4.46
C THR A 76 -14.34 -10.69 -3.57
N LEU A 77 -13.56 -11.12 -2.56
CA LEU A 77 -12.77 -10.20 -1.74
C LEU A 77 -11.68 -9.51 -2.56
N VAL A 78 -10.95 -10.26 -3.38
CA VAL A 78 -9.88 -9.71 -4.25
C VAL A 78 -10.43 -8.79 -5.35
N GLN A 79 -11.63 -9.06 -5.86
CA GLN A 79 -12.30 -8.19 -6.84
C GLN A 79 -12.69 -6.85 -6.24
N ASN A 80 -13.24 -6.85 -5.02
CA ASN A 80 -13.68 -5.65 -4.31
C ASN A 80 -12.55 -4.91 -3.60
N LEU A 81 -11.34 -5.49 -3.56
CA LEU A 81 -10.17 -4.87 -2.95
C LEU A 81 -9.72 -3.69 -3.79
N GLN A 82 -9.80 -2.51 -3.17
CA GLN A 82 -9.32 -1.24 -3.70
C GLN A 82 -7.91 -1.02 -3.21
N TYR A 83 -7.05 -0.52 -4.08
CA TYR A 83 -5.73 -0.08 -3.67
C TYR A 83 -5.40 1.26 -4.30
N ARG A 84 -4.61 2.05 -3.59
CA ARG A 84 -4.03 3.29 -4.05
C ARG A 84 -2.56 3.31 -3.63
N ALA A 85 -1.67 3.56 -4.58
CA ALA A 85 -0.29 3.92 -4.31
C ALA A 85 -0.03 5.30 -4.91
N ASP A 86 0.61 6.17 -4.12
CA ASP A 86 0.92 7.56 -4.47
C ASP A 86 2.41 7.77 -4.23
N ILE A 87 3.19 7.75 -5.31
CA ILE A 87 4.64 7.90 -5.27
C ILE A 87 4.98 9.30 -5.77
N ARG A 88 5.78 10.04 -5.00
CA ARG A 88 6.20 11.42 -5.31
C ARG A 88 7.71 11.47 -5.36
N ILE A 89 8.25 11.75 -6.54
CA ILE A 89 9.69 11.74 -6.82
C ILE A 89 10.13 13.15 -7.18
N HIS A 90 10.99 13.77 -6.39
CA HIS A 90 11.59 15.05 -6.77
C HIS A 90 12.58 14.86 -7.92
N GLN A 91 12.60 15.76 -8.91
CA GLN A 91 13.51 15.65 -10.06
C GLN A 91 14.99 15.61 -9.62
N GLY A 92 15.35 16.40 -8.61
CA GLY A 92 16.68 16.35 -7.99
C GLY A 92 17.04 14.99 -7.39
N PHE A 93 16.06 14.20 -6.93
CA PHE A 93 16.30 12.82 -6.47
C PHE A 93 16.72 11.93 -7.65
N ILE A 94 16.06 12.07 -8.81
CA ILE A 94 16.40 11.33 -10.04
C ILE A 94 17.81 11.69 -10.51
N GLN A 95 18.14 12.98 -10.47
CA GLN A 95 19.47 13.47 -10.82
C GLN A 95 20.54 12.91 -9.87
N ALA A 96 20.32 12.98 -8.55
CA ALA A 96 21.25 12.47 -7.55
C ALA A 96 21.45 10.96 -7.66
N ALA A 97 20.37 10.20 -7.87
CA ALA A 97 20.42 8.76 -8.08
C ALA A 97 21.17 8.40 -9.36
N GLY A 98 20.91 9.12 -10.45
CA GLY A 98 21.60 8.95 -11.73
C GLY A 98 23.09 9.22 -11.64
N ARG A 99 23.50 10.31 -10.97
CA ARG A 99 24.91 10.63 -10.68
C ARG A 99 25.56 9.54 -9.84
N THR A 100 24.93 9.14 -8.74
CA THR A 100 25.46 8.08 -7.86
C THR A 100 25.69 6.77 -8.62
N PHE A 101 24.74 6.37 -9.47
CA PHE A 101 24.87 5.17 -10.29
C PHE A 101 25.97 5.29 -11.34
N ALA A 102 26.10 6.47 -11.96
CA ALA A 102 27.10 6.73 -12.98
C ALA A 102 28.52 6.72 -12.37
N ASP A 103 28.71 7.34 -11.22
CA ASP A 103 29.96 7.33 -10.46
C ASP A 103 30.35 5.89 -10.09
N TRP A 104 29.39 5.09 -9.61
CA TRP A 104 29.62 3.68 -9.27
C TRP A 104 29.97 2.82 -10.49
N SER A 105 29.37 3.10 -11.65
CA SER A 105 29.57 2.35 -12.89
C SER A 105 30.67 2.91 -13.80
N ASN A 106 31.39 3.94 -13.34
CA ASN A 106 32.41 4.68 -14.09
C ASN A 106 31.90 5.18 -15.47
N ARG A 107 30.66 5.69 -15.48
CA ARG A 107 29.99 6.27 -16.66
C ARG A 107 29.79 7.77 -16.46
N SER A 108 29.69 8.51 -17.55
CA SER A 108 29.27 9.91 -17.49
C SER A 108 27.75 10.01 -17.36
N TYR A 109 27.28 10.99 -16.60
CA TYR A 109 25.87 11.32 -16.46
C TYR A 109 25.67 12.82 -16.53
N SER A 110 24.67 13.24 -17.29
CA SER A 110 24.38 14.63 -17.61
C SER A 110 22.95 15.01 -17.22
N GLU A 111 22.65 16.30 -17.22
CA GLU A 111 21.29 16.79 -17.04
C GLU A 111 20.34 16.37 -18.17
N GLU A 112 20.88 16.08 -19.36
CA GLU A 112 20.08 15.53 -20.46
C GLU A 112 19.62 14.11 -20.14
N ASP A 113 20.47 13.29 -19.52
CA ASP A 113 20.09 11.94 -19.08
C ASP A 113 18.97 12.00 -18.04
N THR A 114 19.02 12.97 -17.12
CA THR A 114 17.92 13.23 -16.19
C THR A 114 16.63 13.57 -16.93
N ARG A 115 16.68 14.51 -17.88
CA ARG A 115 15.51 14.93 -18.67
C ARG A 115 14.90 13.76 -19.45
N GLN A 116 15.71 12.88 -20.03
CA GLN A 116 15.22 11.69 -20.72
C GLN A 116 14.54 10.69 -19.79
N ILE A 117 15.05 10.48 -18.57
CA ILE A 117 14.42 9.63 -17.57
C ILE A 117 13.06 10.21 -17.16
N ILE A 118 13.01 11.51 -16.89
CA ILE A 118 11.77 12.21 -16.55
C ILE A 118 10.75 12.06 -17.69
N ALA A 119 11.18 12.28 -18.94
CA ALA A 119 10.31 12.13 -20.11
C ALA A 119 9.73 10.70 -20.22
N LYS A 120 10.55 9.66 -19.97
CA LYS A 120 10.09 8.26 -19.94
C LYS A 120 9.09 8.00 -18.81
N LEU A 121 9.31 8.55 -17.62
CA LEU A 121 8.37 8.42 -16.50
C LEU A 121 7.03 9.08 -16.84
N LEU A 122 7.04 10.23 -17.49
CA LEU A 122 5.83 10.96 -17.90
C LEU A 122 5.06 10.30 -19.05
N GLN A 123 5.64 9.30 -19.72
CA GLN A 123 4.90 8.47 -20.69
C GLN A 123 3.97 7.46 -20.01
N LEU A 124 4.16 7.18 -18.71
CA LEU A 124 3.28 6.29 -17.97
C LEU A 124 1.92 6.97 -17.76
N PRO A 125 0.80 6.27 -17.99
CA PRO A 125 -0.54 6.87 -17.87
C PRO A 125 -0.87 7.32 -16.44
N GLU A 126 -0.21 6.73 -15.45
CA GLU A 126 -0.34 7.07 -14.03
C GLU A 126 0.54 8.23 -13.58
N ALA A 127 1.43 8.74 -14.45
CA ALA A 127 2.39 9.78 -14.13
C ALA A 127 1.84 11.19 -14.42
N LYS A 128 2.17 12.12 -13.54
CA LYS A 128 1.93 13.56 -13.71
C LYS A 128 3.11 14.36 -13.20
N GLN A 129 3.39 15.47 -13.85
CA GLN A 129 4.35 16.45 -13.35
C GLN A 129 3.64 17.52 -12.52
N GLU A 130 4.11 17.73 -11.31
CA GLU A 130 3.66 18.75 -10.36
C GLU A 130 4.89 19.61 -9.98
N GLY A 131 5.20 20.62 -10.81
CA GLY A 131 6.43 21.41 -10.67
C GLY A 131 7.69 20.56 -10.83
N ASP A 132 8.53 20.56 -9.79
CA ASP A 132 9.77 19.77 -9.72
C ASP A 132 9.55 18.34 -9.20
N THR A 133 8.29 17.92 -9.05
CA THR A 133 7.94 16.58 -8.59
C THR A 133 7.23 15.80 -9.68
N ILE A 134 7.59 14.53 -9.82
CA ILE A 134 6.86 13.56 -10.64
C ILE A 134 6.03 12.72 -9.68
N ARG A 135 4.72 12.70 -9.92
CA ARG A 135 3.77 11.95 -9.13
C ARG A 135 3.22 10.79 -9.93
N LEU A 136 3.32 9.59 -9.38
CA LEU A 136 2.79 8.35 -9.95
C LEU A 136 1.65 7.87 -9.07
N ILE A 137 0.44 7.80 -9.62
CA ILE A 137 -0.74 7.35 -8.87
C ILE A 137 -1.29 6.07 -9.48
N TYR A 138 -0.98 4.94 -8.85
CA TYR A 138 -1.60 3.67 -9.19
C TYR A 138 -2.87 3.51 -8.38
N ARG A 139 -3.98 3.23 -9.06
CA ARG A 139 -5.25 2.97 -8.38
C ARG A 139 -5.97 1.81 -9.05
N LYS A 140 -6.54 0.94 -8.24
CA LYS A 140 -7.61 0.04 -8.66
C LYS A 140 -8.87 0.41 -7.88
N PRO A 141 -9.94 0.80 -8.57
CA PRO A 141 -11.23 1.09 -7.95
C PRO A 141 -11.89 -0.18 -7.40
#